data_AF-A0A956S338-F1
#
_entry.id   AF-A0A956S338-F1
#
_cell.length_a   1.000
_cell.length_b   1.000
_cell.length_c   1.000
_cell.angle_alpha   90.00
_cell.angle_beta   90.00
_cell.angle_gamma   90.00
#
_symmetry.space_group_name_H-M   'P 1'
#
loop_
_entity.id
_entity.type
_entity.pdbx_description
1 polymer ?
#
loop_
_entity_poly.entity_id
_entity_poly.type
_entity_poly.pdbx_seq_one_letter_code
_entity_poly.pdbx_strand_id
1 'polypeptide(L)'
;MDSSSKCNNIANALRKLKRYDEARAEIERAIECYRPFGIAVETWKSFDILHDIEIADGNQQAARAAWAQARQAYLAYRQQGGYPSQGNGGKIVEHILGLLSQQKSTEVNALIHQLGNDPNASESLKKLMQAVLTILSGSRDPALADDPALDYDDAAEILFLIARLEP
;
A
#
# COMPACT_ATOMS: atom_id res chain seq x y z
N MET A 1 5.63 -0.36 -22.99
CA MET A 1 4.93 0.17 -21.79
C MET A 1 3.42 0.36 -21.99
N ASP A 2 2.92 0.50 -23.23
CA ASP A 2 1.48 0.73 -23.51
C ASP A 2 0.54 -0.46 -23.22
N SER A 3 1.00 -1.71 -23.39
CA SER A 3 0.13 -2.89 -23.24
C SER A 3 -0.34 -3.15 -21.80
N SER A 4 0.48 -2.84 -20.79
CA SER A 4 0.18 -3.24 -19.42
C SER A 4 -0.80 -2.30 -18.70
N SER A 5 -0.73 -0.99 -18.97
CA SER A 5 -1.78 -0.04 -18.55
C SER A 5 -3.13 -0.36 -19.20
N LYS A 6 -3.12 -0.90 -20.43
CA LYS A 6 -4.34 -1.41 -21.08
C LYS A 6 -4.91 -2.63 -20.37
N CYS A 7 -4.07 -3.60 -19.98
CA CYS A 7 -4.52 -4.79 -19.25
C CYS A 7 -5.21 -4.42 -17.93
N ASN A 8 -4.64 -3.47 -17.16
CA ASN A 8 -5.24 -2.98 -15.92
C ASN A 8 -6.63 -2.35 -16.14
N ASN A 9 -6.80 -1.58 -17.22
CA ASN A 9 -8.10 -0.98 -17.56
C ASN A 9 -9.11 -2.02 -18.02
N ILE A 10 -8.67 -3.01 -18.81
CA ILE A 10 -9.52 -4.12 -19.28
C ILE A 10 -9.98 -4.98 -18.10
N ALA A 11 -9.06 -5.37 -17.21
CA ALA A 11 -9.38 -6.15 -16.01
C ALA A 11 -10.40 -5.41 -15.12
N ASN A 12 -10.23 -4.10 -14.92
CA ASN A 12 -11.20 -3.28 -14.18
C ASN A 12 -12.58 -3.22 -14.86
N ALA A 13 -12.63 -3.11 -16.18
CA ALA A 13 -13.87 -3.14 -16.93
C ALA A 13 -14.57 -4.50 -16.81
N LEU A 14 -13.82 -5.60 -16.96
CA LEU A 14 -14.32 -6.97 -16.82
C LEU A 14 -14.84 -7.25 -15.41
N ARG A 15 -14.16 -6.76 -14.36
CA ARG A 15 -14.62 -6.83 -12.97
C ARG A 15 -15.99 -6.17 -12.79
N LYS A 16 -16.19 -4.97 -13.35
CA LYS A 16 -17.49 -4.27 -13.30
C LYS A 16 -18.60 -5.03 -14.05
N LEU A 17 -18.23 -5.79 -15.07
CA LEU A 17 -19.13 -6.70 -15.80
C LEU A 17 -19.33 -8.06 -15.10
N LYS A 18 -18.71 -8.28 -13.93
CA LYS A 18 -18.71 -9.55 -13.19
C LYS A 18 -18.15 -10.74 -13.97
N ARG A 19 -17.27 -10.47 -14.95
CA ARG A 19 -16.55 -11.49 -15.73
C ARG A 19 -15.22 -11.79 -15.03
N TYR A 20 -15.30 -12.33 -13.82
CA TYR A 20 -14.17 -12.41 -12.90
C TYR A 20 -13.03 -13.29 -13.43
N ASP A 21 -13.34 -14.44 -14.04
CA ASP A 21 -12.31 -15.31 -14.61
C ASP A 21 -11.50 -14.63 -15.73
N GLU A 22 -12.18 -13.84 -16.58
CA GLU A 22 -11.51 -13.11 -17.64
C GLU A 22 -10.73 -11.91 -17.11
N ALA A 23 -11.26 -11.22 -16.10
CA ALA A 23 -10.55 -10.15 -15.41
C ALA A 23 -9.27 -10.67 -14.76
N ARG A 24 -9.34 -11.85 -14.12
CA ARG A 24 -8.22 -12.55 -13.49
C ARG A 24 -7.16 -12.94 -14.53
N ALA A 25 -7.56 -13.60 -15.61
CA ALA A 25 -6.63 -13.99 -16.67
C ALA A 25 -5.89 -12.78 -17.27
N GLU A 26 -6.58 -11.65 -17.46
CA GLU A 26 -5.96 -10.45 -18.02
C GLU A 26 -5.00 -9.77 -17.04
N ILE A 27 -5.33 -9.70 -15.75
CA ILE A 27 -4.44 -9.10 -14.75
C ILE A 27 -3.23 -9.98 -14.44
N GLU A 28 -3.40 -11.31 -14.41
CA GLU A 28 -2.30 -12.27 -14.26
C GLU A 28 -1.33 -12.18 -15.43
N ARG A 29 -1.85 -12.03 -16.66
CA ARG A 29 -1.02 -11.79 -17.86
C ARG A 29 -0.24 -10.48 -17.75
N ALA A 30 -0.85 -9.42 -17.20
CA ALA A 30 -0.15 -8.15 -16.95
C ALA A 30 0.99 -8.31 -15.94
N ILE A 31 0.75 -9.02 -14.83
CA ILE A 31 1.75 -9.32 -13.80
C ILE A 31 2.91 -10.13 -14.38
N GLU A 32 2.62 -11.16 -15.18
CA GLU A 32 3.63 -11.96 -15.90
C GLU A 32 4.47 -11.09 -16.83
N CYS A 33 3.83 -10.20 -17.60
CA CYS A 33 4.55 -9.27 -18.48
C CYS A 33 5.45 -8.31 -17.71
N TYR A 34 5.11 -7.96 -16.47
CA TYR A 34 5.91 -7.08 -15.63
C TYR A 34 7.11 -7.78 -14.97
N ARG A 35 7.07 -9.11 -14.79
CA ARG A 35 8.13 -9.88 -14.11
C ARG A 35 9.56 -9.56 -14.60
N PRO A 36 9.85 -9.44 -15.91
CA PRO A 36 11.21 -9.17 -16.39
C PRO A 36 11.70 -7.74 -16.14
N PHE A 37 10.78 -6.79 -15.93
CA PHE A 37 11.09 -5.37 -15.80
C PHE A 37 11.43 -4.96 -14.35
N GLY A 38 11.45 -5.93 -13.43
CA GLY A 38 11.78 -5.72 -12.03
C GLY A 38 10.76 -4.81 -11.34
N ILE A 39 11.20 -4.12 -10.29
CA ILE A 39 10.30 -3.30 -9.46
C ILE A 39 10.05 -1.88 -10.00
N ALA A 40 10.65 -1.54 -11.15
CA ALA A 40 10.49 -0.23 -11.79
C ALA A 40 9.13 -0.07 -12.49
N VAL A 41 8.43 -1.18 -12.71
CA VAL A 41 7.04 -1.20 -13.13
C VAL A 41 6.17 -1.25 -11.89
N GLU A 42 5.09 -0.46 -11.86
CA GLU A 42 4.19 -0.31 -10.71
C GLU A 42 3.34 -1.59 -10.46
N THR A 43 3.97 -2.76 -10.36
CA THR A 43 3.32 -4.08 -10.30
C THR A 43 2.39 -4.21 -9.10
N TRP A 44 2.65 -3.46 -8.02
CA TRP A 44 1.73 -3.37 -6.89
C TRP A 44 0.32 -2.93 -7.29
N LYS A 45 0.16 -2.06 -8.30
CA LYS A 45 -1.15 -1.67 -8.82
C LYS A 45 -1.89 -2.83 -9.50
N SER A 46 -1.17 -3.72 -10.16
CA SER A 46 -1.78 -4.91 -10.77
C SER A 46 -2.20 -5.92 -9.71
N PHE A 47 -1.42 -6.09 -8.64
CA PHE A 47 -1.82 -6.90 -7.50
C PHE A 47 -3.01 -6.31 -6.73
N ASP A 48 -3.11 -4.98 -6.63
CA ASP A 48 -4.26 -4.30 -6.05
C ASP A 48 -5.55 -4.53 -6.88
N ILE A 49 -5.46 -4.46 -8.21
CA ILE A 49 -6.58 -4.82 -9.08
C ILE A 49 -6.96 -6.30 -8.93
N LEU A 50 -5.98 -7.20 -8.79
CA LEU A 50 -6.26 -8.62 -8.53
C LEU A 50 -6.97 -8.80 -7.18
N HIS A 51 -6.53 -8.11 -6.12
CA HIS A 51 -7.21 -8.10 -4.83
C HIS A 51 -8.69 -7.70 -4.98
N ASP A 52 -8.95 -6.60 -5.69
CA ASP A 52 -10.29 -6.08 -5.98
C ASP A 52 -11.18 -7.09 -6.73
N ILE A 53 -10.60 -7.83 -7.67
CA ILE A 53 -11.29 -8.89 -8.43
C ILE A 53 -11.67 -10.04 -7.49
N GLU A 54 -10.74 -10.51 -6.67
CA GLU A 54 -10.98 -11.65 -5.78
C GLU A 54 -11.96 -11.32 -4.66
N ILE A 55 -11.95 -10.09 -4.12
CA ILE A 55 -12.98 -9.63 -3.19
C ILE A 55 -14.36 -9.66 -3.86
N ALA A 56 -14.45 -9.18 -5.11
CA ALA A 56 -15.72 -9.13 -5.84
C ALA A 56 -16.26 -10.52 -6.20
N ASP A 57 -15.38 -11.51 -6.38
CA ASP A 57 -15.71 -12.92 -6.64
C ASP A 57 -15.95 -13.72 -5.33
N GLY A 58 -15.66 -13.13 -4.17
CA GLY A 58 -15.83 -13.77 -2.85
C GLY A 58 -14.63 -14.65 -2.41
N ASN A 59 -13.54 -14.64 -3.16
CA ASN A 59 -12.34 -15.45 -2.89
C ASN A 59 -11.41 -14.76 -1.87
N GLN A 60 -11.83 -14.73 -0.61
CA GLN A 60 -11.11 -14.02 0.47
C GLN A 60 -9.64 -14.44 0.62
N GLN A 61 -9.33 -15.72 0.44
CA GLN A 61 -7.95 -16.22 0.51
C GLN A 61 -7.08 -15.65 -0.62
N ALA A 62 -7.59 -15.66 -1.86
CA ALA A 62 -6.87 -15.13 -3.02
C ALA A 62 -6.73 -13.60 -2.92
N ALA A 63 -7.78 -12.92 -2.45
CA ALA A 63 -7.74 -11.49 -2.17
C ALA A 63 -6.64 -11.14 -1.16
N ARG A 64 -6.53 -11.88 -0.05
CA ARG A 64 -5.49 -11.63 0.95
C ARG A 64 -4.09 -11.89 0.40
N ALA A 65 -3.92 -12.91 -0.45
CA ALA A 65 -2.66 -13.18 -1.13
C ALA A 65 -2.26 -12.03 -2.06
N ALA A 66 -3.19 -11.55 -2.89
CA ALA A 66 -2.96 -10.43 -3.80
C ALA A 66 -2.62 -9.13 -3.04
N TRP A 67 -3.33 -8.83 -1.96
CA TRP A 67 -3.03 -7.69 -1.08
C TRP A 67 -1.62 -7.78 -0.49
N ALA A 68 -1.19 -8.97 -0.02
CA ALA A 68 0.15 -9.16 0.51
C ALA A 68 1.24 -8.98 -0.57
N GLN A 69 0.98 -9.43 -1.80
CA GLN A 69 1.87 -9.21 -2.94
C GLN A 69 1.96 -7.72 -3.31
N ALA A 70 0.84 -6.99 -3.29
CA ALA A 70 0.81 -5.55 -3.52
C ALA A 70 1.66 -4.81 -2.48
N ARG A 71 1.47 -5.12 -1.19
CA ARG A 71 2.24 -4.57 -0.07
C ARG A 71 3.74 -4.81 -0.25
N GLN A 72 4.12 -6.05 -0.53
CA GLN A 72 5.54 -6.42 -0.70
C GLN A 72 6.18 -5.72 -1.91
N ALA A 73 5.47 -5.67 -3.05
CA ALA A 73 5.96 -5.02 -4.26
C ALA A 73 6.15 -3.51 -4.05
N TYR A 74 5.20 -2.85 -3.38
CA TYR A 74 5.29 -1.42 -3.09
C TYR A 74 6.39 -1.11 -2.06
N LEU A 75 6.53 -1.93 -1.00
CA LEU A 75 7.62 -1.80 -0.03
C LEU A 75 9.00 -1.90 -0.72
N ALA A 76 9.19 -2.88 -1.60
CA ALA A 76 10.45 -3.04 -2.34
C ALA A 76 10.76 -1.80 -3.20
N TYR A 77 9.75 -1.22 -3.85
CA TYR A 77 9.87 0.02 -4.60
C TYR A 77 10.26 1.21 -3.72
N ARG A 78 9.65 1.36 -2.55
CA ARG A 78 10.00 2.40 -1.57
C ARG A 78 11.43 2.25 -1.02
N GLN A 79 11.87 1.02 -0.75
CA GLN A 79 13.22 0.74 -0.28
C GLN A 79 14.32 1.11 -1.29
N GLN A 80 14.02 1.11 -2.59
CA GLN A 80 14.95 1.53 -3.64
C GLN A 80 14.88 3.03 -3.95
N GLY A 81 14.20 3.82 -3.12
CA GLY A 81 14.07 5.28 -3.29
C GLY A 81 12.94 5.70 -4.22
N GLY A 82 12.02 4.79 -4.55
CA GLY A 82 10.81 5.13 -5.29
C GLY A 82 9.96 6.14 -4.52
N TYR A 83 9.38 7.13 -5.19
CA TYR A 83 8.53 8.16 -4.56
C TYR A 83 7.22 7.57 -4.04
N PRO A 84 6.60 8.15 -3.00
CA PRO A 84 5.30 7.70 -2.51
C PRO A 84 4.29 7.58 -3.64
N SER A 85 3.48 6.52 -3.60
CA SER A 85 2.40 6.35 -4.55
C SER A 85 1.38 7.51 -4.44
N GLN A 86 0.37 7.52 -5.31
CA GLN A 86 -0.67 8.54 -5.26
C GLN A 86 -1.49 8.52 -3.95
N GLY A 87 -1.40 7.47 -3.14
CA GLY A 87 -1.97 7.40 -1.79
C GLY A 87 -1.43 8.47 -0.85
N ASN A 88 -2.24 8.88 0.13
CA ASN A 88 -1.85 9.91 1.08
C ASN A 88 -0.84 9.41 2.11
N GLY A 89 -0.87 8.11 2.47
CA GLY A 89 -0.05 7.55 3.54
C GLY A 89 1.45 7.71 3.33
N GLY A 90 1.97 7.39 2.15
CA GLY A 90 3.41 7.51 1.89
C GLY A 90 3.92 8.94 1.93
N LYS A 91 3.13 9.93 1.48
CA LYS A 91 3.48 11.35 1.60
C LYS A 91 3.49 11.80 3.07
N ILE A 92 2.55 11.28 3.87
CA ILE A 92 2.49 11.57 5.31
C ILE A 92 3.70 10.97 6.02
N VAL A 93 4.07 9.73 5.74
CA VAL A 93 5.25 9.08 6.34
C VAL A 93 6.54 9.79 5.94
N GLU A 94 6.70 10.22 4.68
CA GLU A 94 7.83 11.05 4.28
C GLU A 94 7.87 12.40 5.01
N HIS A 95 6.73 13.05 5.17
CA HIS A 95 6.64 14.30 5.90
C HIS A 95 7.04 14.12 7.38
N ILE A 96 6.57 13.04 8.01
CA ILE A 96 6.93 12.67 9.39
C ILE A 96 8.43 12.41 9.51
N LEU A 97 9.03 11.64 8.61
CA LEU A 97 10.48 11.41 8.58
C LEU A 97 11.26 12.74 8.46
N GLY A 98 10.78 13.65 7.60
CA GLY A 98 11.33 14.99 7.46
C GLY A 98 11.27 15.81 8.75
N LEU A 99 10.15 15.79 9.46
CA LEU A 99 9.98 16.46 10.75
C LEU A 99 10.86 15.84 11.85
N LEU A 100 10.98 14.51 11.88
CA LEU A 100 11.85 13.80 12.83
C LEU A 100 13.32 14.17 12.62
N SER A 101 13.78 14.27 11.37
CA SER A 101 15.15 14.70 11.06
C SER A 101 15.47 16.13 11.55
N GLN A 102 14.43 16.96 11.66
CA GLN A 102 14.52 18.33 12.17
C GLN A 102 14.22 18.42 13.68
N GLN A 103 14.05 17.30 14.37
CA GLN A 103 13.72 17.22 15.80
C GLN A 103 12.41 17.92 16.18
N LYS A 104 11.45 17.99 15.25
CA LYS A 104 10.17 18.67 15.42
C LYS A 104 9.08 17.75 15.99
N SER A 105 9.34 17.14 17.14
CA SER A 105 8.45 16.13 17.74
C SER A 105 7.04 16.65 18.04
N THR A 106 6.90 17.94 18.38
CA THR A 106 5.59 18.57 18.61
C THR A 106 4.76 18.63 17.32
N GLU A 107 5.38 18.95 16.18
CA GLU A 107 4.71 18.99 14.87
C GLU A 107 4.29 17.57 14.44
N VAL A 108 5.13 16.57 14.68
CA VAL A 108 4.80 15.16 14.41
C VAL A 108 3.58 14.72 15.21
N ASN A 109 3.57 14.96 16.52
CA ASN A 109 2.45 14.58 17.39
C ASN A 109 1.15 15.30 17.00
N ALA A 110 1.23 16.60 16.69
CA ALA A 110 0.07 17.37 16.24
C ALA A 110 -0.52 16.79 14.94
N LEU A 111 0.34 16.43 13.97
CA LEU A 111 -0.08 15.83 12.71
C LEU A 111 -0.77 14.48 12.92
N ILE A 112 -0.18 13.60 13.73
CA ILE A 112 -0.75 12.28 14.04
C ILE A 112 -2.12 12.43 14.71
N HIS A 113 -2.24 13.34 15.69
CA HIS A 113 -3.51 13.59 16.36
C HIS A 113 -4.56 14.21 15.43
N GLN A 114 -4.17 15.12 14.54
CA GLN A 114 -5.08 15.72 13.58
C GLN A 114 -5.62 14.66 12.60
N LEU A 115 -4.75 13.88 11.98
CA LEU A 115 -5.13 12.90 10.97
C LEU A 115 -5.84 11.69 11.57
N GLY A 116 -5.43 11.23 12.75
CA GLY A 116 -6.06 10.09 13.42
C GLY A 116 -7.48 10.38 13.92
N ASN A 117 -7.82 11.66 14.16
CA ASN A 117 -9.14 12.08 14.63
C ASN A 117 -9.99 12.77 13.56
N ASP A 118 -9.51 12.89 12.32
CA ASP A 118 -10.31 13.47 11.24
C ASP A 118 -11.50 12.55 10.92
N PRO A 119 -12.75 13.04 11.07
CA PRO A 119 -13.93 12.23 10.76
C PRO A 119 -14.03 11.85 9.28
N ASN A 120 -13.35 12.57 8.39
CA ASN A 120 -13.32 12.30 6.95
C ASN A 120 -12.15 11.42 6.52
N ALA A 121 -11.23 11.07 7.44
CA ALA A 121 -10.14 10.16 7.13
C ALA A 121 -10.66 8.74 6.84
N SER A 122 -10.01 8.07 5.90
CA SER A 122 -10.25 6.64 5.67
C SER A 122 -9.86 5.83 6.91
N GLU A 123 -10.49 4.66 7.08
CA GLU A 123 -10.12 3.75 8.17
C GLU A 123 -8.65 3.32 8.08
N SER A 124 -8.15 3.06 6.87
CA SER A 124 -6.72 2.75 6.65
C SER A 124 -5.81 3.87 7.17
N LEU A 125 -6.13 5.14 6.87
CA LEU A 125 -5.32 6.27 7.34
C LEU A 125 -5.32 6.36 8.86
N LYS A 126 -6.46 6.13 9.53
CA LYS A 126 -6.52 6.13 11.00
C LYS A 126 -5.66 5.02 11.58
N LYS A 127 -5.67 3.83 10.97
CA LYS A 127 -4.82 2.69 11.35
C LYS A 127 -3.35 2.99 11.14
N LEU A 128 -2.98 3.63 10.03
CA LEU A 128 -1.62 4.11 9.78
C LEU A 128 -1.19 5.07 10.89
N MET A 129 -2.00 6.07 11.25
CA MET A 129 -1.66 7.02 12.33
C MET A 129 -1.49 6.33 13.68
N GLN A 130 -2.34 5.35 14.00
CA GLN A 130 -2.22 4.54 15.21
C GLN A 130 -0.90 3.73 15.24
N ALA A 131 -0.55 3.10 14.12
CA ALA A 131 0.70 2.34 13.99
C ALA A 131 1.92 3.26 14.10
N VAL A 132 1.92 4.41 13.43
CA VAL A 132 2.98 5.41 13.51
C VAL A 132 3.18 5.89 14.95
N LEU A 133 2.10 6.23 15.68
CA LEU A 133 2.20 6.61 17.09
C LEU A 133 2.86 5.51 17.95
N THR A 134 2.49 4.26 17.70
CA THR A 134 3.03 3.09 18.40
C THR A 134 4.52 2.91 18.11
N ILE A 135 4.94 3.10 16.85
CA ILE A 135 6.35 3.06 16.44
C ILE A 135 7.16 4.18 17.09
N LEU A 136 6.63 5.41 17.09
CA LEU A 136 7.31 6.56 17.71
C LEU A 136 7.41 6.43 19.24
N SER A 137 6.51 5.65 19.85
CA SER A 137 6.58 5.27 21.27
C SER A 137 7.60 4.17 21.57
N GLY A 138 8.31 3.67 20.56
CA GLY A 138 9.42 2.72 20.70
C GLY A 138 9.16 1.32 20.14
N SER A 139 7.96 1.02 19.64
CA SER A 139 7.69 -0.28 19.03
C SER A 139 8.40 -0.44 17.68
N ARG A 140 8.91 -1.64 17.39
CA ARG A 140 9.44 -2.05 16.08
C ARG A 140 8.75 -3.33 15.58
N ASP A 141 7.56 -3.60 16.06
CA ASP A 141 6.81 -4.81 15.72
C ASP A 141 6.26 -4.73 14.29
N PRO A 142 6.71 -5.58 13.35
CA PRO A 142 6.19 -5.58 11.98
C PRO A 142 4.74 -6.03 11.89
N ALA A 143 4.19 -6.70 12.91
CA ALA A 143 2.78 -7.12 12.93
C ALA A 143 1.80 -5.93 12.92
N LEU A 144 2.27 -4.72 13.24
CA LEU A 144 1.51 -3.48 13.07
C LEU A 144 1.03 -3.26 11.63
N ALA A 145 1.71 -3.84 10.65
CA ALA A 145 1.35 -3.74 9.23
C ALA A 145 0.35 -4.81 8.75
N ASP A 146 -0.07 -5.74 9.61
CA ASP A 146 -0.94 -6.85 9.21
C ASP A 146 -2.45 -6.58 9.40
N ASP A 147 -2.82 -5.42 9.97
CA ASP A 147 -4.22 -5.03 10.20
C ASP A 147 -5.01 -5.06 8.87
N PRO A 148 -6.11 -5.85 8.78
CA PRO A 148 -6.87 -5.99 7.54
C PRO A 148 -7.59 -4.72 7.09
N ALA A 149 -7.70 -3.70 7.95
CA ALA A 149 -8.25 -2.39 7.59
C ALA A 149 -7.23 -1.47 6.91
N LEU A 150 -5.95 -1.88 6.82
CA LEU A 150 -4.94 -1.15 6.08
C LEU A 150 -5.02 -1.46 4.58
N ASP A 151 -4.98 -0.40 3.79
CA ASP A 151 -4.62 -0.45 2.39
C ASP A 151 -3.16 -0.96 2.26
N TYR A 152 -2.84 -1.63 1.15
CA TYR A 152 -1.56 -2.32 1.00
C TYR A 152 -0.36 -1.34 1.06
N ASP A 153 -0.55 -0.09 0.61
CA ASP A 153 0.48 0.93 0.60
C ASP A 153 0.68 1.53 2.00
N ASP A 154 -0.39 1.83 2.74
CA ASP A 154 -0.31 2.22 4.15
C ASP A 154 0.40 1.16 5.00
N ALA A 155 0.05 -0.12 4.81
CA ALA A 155 0.72 -1.24 5.47
C ALA A 155 2.22 -1.32 5.12
N ALA A 156 2.59 -1.07 3.87
CA ALA A 156 3.99 -1.03 3.46
C ALA A 156 4.74 0.17 4.05
N GLU A 157 4.11 1.33 4.18
CA GLU A 157 4.73 2.52 4.78
C GLU A 157 5.00 2.32 6.28
N ILE A 158 4.20 1.52 6.99
CA ILE A 158 4.49 1.08 8.37
C ILE A 158 5.81 0.29 8.42
N LEU A 159 5.95 -0.72 7.56
CA LEU A 159 7.17 -1.54 7.49
C LEU A 159 8.38 -0.71 7.06
N PHE A 160 8.19 0.21 6.11
CA PHE A 160 9.21 1.15 5.67
C PHE A 160 9.68 2.05 6.82
N LEU A 161 8.75 2.61 7.59
CA LEU A 161 9.05 3.45 8.75
C LEU A 161 9.80 2.68 9.83
N ILE A 162 9.39 1.45 10.16
CA ILE A 162 10.10 0.58 11.12
C ILE A 162 11.54 0.41 10.69
N ALA A 163 11.78 -0.01 9.43
CA ALA A 163 13.12 -0.23 8.90
C ALA A 163 13.99 1.04 8.88
N ARG A 164 13.39 2.24 8.80
CA ARG A 164 14.13 3.51 8.87
C ARG A 164 14.45 3.98 10.28
N LEU A 165 13.75 3.47 11.27
CA LEU A 165 13.94 3.81 12.69
C LEU A 165 14.60 2.68 13.48
N GLU A 166 14.99 1.59 12.82
CA GLU A 166 15.90 0.59 13.37
C GLU A 166 17.31 1.21 13.53
N PRO A 167 17.99 0.93 14.66
CA PRO A 167 19.31 1.48 14.97
C PRO A 167 20.46 0.92 14.11
#